data_AF-A0A239EB55-F1
#
_entry.id   AF-A0A239EB55-F1
#
_cell.length_a   1.000
_cell.length_b   1.000
_cell.length_c   1.000
_cell.angle_alpha   90.00
_cell.angle_beta   90.00
_cell.angle_gamma   90.00
#
_symmetry.space_group_name_H-M   'P 1'
#
loop_
_entity.id
_entity.type
_entity.pdbx_description
1 polymer ?
#
loop_
_entity_poly.entity_id
_entity_poly.type
_entity_poly.pdbx_seq_one_letter_code
_entity_poly.pdbx_strand_id
1 'polypeptide(L)' 'MNDLLGSGYHDAADATGNGLTATWPQQRWESVPGVTIDHVLADSRMAIKAFGVHALPDTDHRPIFAELGLPRFAGH' A
#
# COMPACT_ATOMS: atom_id res chain seq x y z
N MET A 1 12.42 2.40 2.69
CA MET A 1 11.26 1.81 3.39
C MET A 1 11.48 1.79 4.90
N ASN A 2 12.48 1.05 5.40
CA ASN A 2 12.73 0.90 6.85
C ASN A 2 12.80 2.22 7.63
N ASP A 3 13.49 3.25 7.11
CA ASP A 3 13.58 4.56 7.79
C ASP A 3 12.22 5.28 7.90
N LEU A 4 11.33 5.09 6.93
CA LEU A 4 9.98 5.68 6.96
C LEU A 4 9.11 4.95 7.98
N LEU A 5 9.17 3.61 7.99
CA LEU A 5 8.47 2.82 9.00
C LEU A 5 8.98 3.12 10.42
N GLY A 6 10.30 3.23 10.57
CA GLY A 6 10.96 3.60 11.83
C GLY A 6 10.71 5.03 12.29
N SER A 7 10.30 5.94 11.39
CA SER A 7 9.95 7.33 11.71
C SER A 7 8.45 7.53 11.97
N GLY A 8 7.67 6.44 12.03
CA GLY A 8 6.26 6.48 12.43
C GLY A 8 5.27 6.48 11.28
N TYR A 9 5.67 6.06 10.08
CA TYR A 9 4.75 5.71 9.02
C TYR A 9 4.38 4.22 9.08
N HIS A 10 3.15 3.90 8.66
CA HIS A 10 2.67 2.54 8.51
C HIS A 10 2.35 2.26 7.04
N ASP A 11 2.68 1.06 6.57
CA ASP A 11 2.26 0.58 5.26
C ASP A 11 0.79 0.13 5.30
N ALA A 12 -0.04 0.68 4.41
CA ALA A 12 -1.46 0.36 4.35
C ALA A 12 -1.76 -1.10 3.95
N ALA A 13 -0.91 -1.71 3.13
CA ALA A 13 -1.04 -3.12 2.77
C ALA A 13 -0.77 -3.99 4.00
N ASP A 14 0.31 -3.75 4.73
CA ASP A 14 0.65 -4.49 5.95
C ASP A 14 -0.44 -4.32 7.02
N ALA A 15 -0.88 -3.08 7.26
CA ALA A 15 -1.88 -2.76 8.28
C ALA A 15 -3.25 -3.42 8.03
N THR A 16 -3.53 -3.81 6.78
CA THR A 16 -4.78 -4.47 6.37
C THR A 16 -4.60 -5.96 6.05
N GLY A 17 -3.41 -6.53 6.28
CA GLY A 17 -3.11 -7.94 5.99
C GLY A 17 -2.87 -8.28 4.52
N ASN A 18 -2.70 -7.26 3.67
CA ASN A 18 -2.44 -7.37 2.23
C ASN A 18 -0.95 -7.24 1.86
N GLY A 19 -0.04 -7.23 2.83
CA GLY A 19 1.40 -6.98 2.65
C GLY A 19 2.15 -7.95 1.70
N LEU A 20 1.53 -9.07 1.34
CA LEU A 20 2.09 -10.04 0.37
C LEU A 20 1.29 -10.10 -0.94
N THR A 21 0.25 -9.27 -1.08
CA THR A 21 -0.50 -9.15 -2.33
C THR A 21 0.34 -8.38 -3.32
N ALA A 22 1.04 -9.11 -4.20
CA ALA A 22 1.93 -8.52 -5.18
C ALA A 22 1.26 -7.36 -5.95
N THR A 23 2.03 -6.37 -6.33
CA THR A 23 1.59 -5.24 -7.15
C THR A 23 2.22 -5.30 -8.54
N TRP A 24 3.28 -6.08 -8.70
CA TRP A 24 3.90 -6.35 -9.99
C TRP A 24 4.39 -7.82 -10.08
N PRO A 25 4.43 -8.44 -11.27
CA PRO A 25 3.79 -7.96 -12.49
C PRO A 25 2.28 -8.20 -12.41
N GLN A 26 1.51 -7.39 -13.14
CA GLN A 26 0.08 -7.59 -13.29
C GLN A 26 -0.22 -8.91 -13.99
N GLN A 27 0.47 -9.17 -15.11
CA GLN A 27 0.43 -10.44 -15.81
C GLN A 27 1.63 -11.29 -15.38
N ARG A 28 1.37 -12.50 -14.90
CA ARG A 28 2.45 -13.44 -14.57
C ARG A 28 3.16 -13.84 -15.85
N TRP A 29 4.42 -13.46 -15.97
CA TRP A 29 5.35 -14.06 -16.92
C TRP A 29 5.98 -15.29 -16.25
N GLU A 30 6.22 -16.36 -17.02
CA GLU A 30 6.53 -17.72 -16.52
C GLU A 30 7.70 -17.82 -15.53
N SER A 31 8.56 -16.80 -15.45
CA SER A 31 9.77 -16.76 -14.63
C SER A 31 9.83 -15.61 -13.62
N VAL A 32 8.83 -14.72 -13.56
CA VAL A 32 8.90 -13.52 -12.71
C VAL A 32 7.98 -13.70 -11.49
N PRO A 33 8.56 -13.83 -10.27
CA PRO A 33 7.75 -13.90 -9.06
C PRO A 33 7.03 -12.56 -8.83
N GLY A 34 5.81 -12.63 -8.30
CA GLY A 34 5.09 -11.43 -7.90
C GLY A 34 5.77 -10.76 -6.71
N VAL A 35 5.94 -9.44 -6.77
CA VAL A 35 6.53 -8.63 -5.70
C VAL A 35 5.64 -7.43 -5.36
N THR A 36 5.76 -6.95 -4.13
CA THR A 36 5.09 -5.77 -3.58
C THR A 36 6.06 -4.59 -3.64
N ILE A 37 5.94 -3.77 -4.67
CA ILE A 37 6.85 -2.63 -4.89
C ILE A 37 6.11 -1.28 -4.87
N ASP A 38 4.78 -1.32 -4.92
CA ASP A 38 3.92 -0.15 -4.79
C ASP A 38 3.38 -0.10 -3.37
N HIS A 39 3.53 1.05 -2.70
CA HIS A 39 3.22 1.21 -1.28
C HIS A 39 2.45 2.50 -1.02
N VAL A 40 1.52 2.46 -0.06
CA VAL A 40 0.89 3.65 0.53
C VAL A 40 1.33 3.74 1.99
N LEU A 41 2.12 4.78 2.30
CA LEU A 41 2.62 5.02 3.65
C LEU A 41 1.80 6.12 4.31
N ALA A 42 1.20 5.82 5.47
CA ALA A 42 0.40 6.74 6.25
C ALA A 42 1.09 7.06 7.58
N ASP A 43 1.15 8.33 7.96
CA ASP A 43 1.64 8.76 9.27
C ASP A 43 0.81 8.10 10.39
N SER A 44 1.44 7.74 11.51
CA SER A 44 0.82 7.06 12.66
C SER A 44 -0.41 7.77 13.26
N ARG A 45 -0.61 9.07 12.99
CA ARG A 45 -1.79 9.84 13.40
C ARG A 45 -2.99 9.63 12.47
N MET A 46 -2.79 9.08 11.28
CA MET A 46 -3.85 8.75 10.32
C MET A 46 -4.41 7.35 10.60
N ALA A 47 -5.68 7.15 10.31
CA ALA A 47 -6.29 5.82 10.34
C ALA A 47 -6.23 5.18 8.94
N ILE A 48 -5.77 3.94 8.84
CA ILE A 48 -5.91 3.13 7.61
C ILE A 48 -7.25 2.39 7.68
N LYS A 49 -8.15 2.66 6.74
CA LYS A 49 -9.52 2.11 6.73
C LYS A 49 -9.68 0.92 5.79
N ALA A 50 -9.03 0.99 4.63
CA ALA A 50 -9.06 -0.06 3.63
C ALA A 50 -7.82 0.01 2.74
N PHE A 51 -7.50 -1.12 2.11
CA PHE A 51 -6.50 -1.23 1.06
C PHE A 51 -6.97 -2.25 0.02
N GLY A 52 -6.64 -2.04 -1.24
CA GLY A 52 -6.98 -2.94 -2.33
C GLY A 52 -5.93 -2.92 -3.44
N VAL A 53 -5.74 -4.09 -4.07
CA VAL A 53 -4.92 -4.25 -5.27
C VAL A 53 -5.85 -4.63 -6.41
N HIS A 54 -5.80 -3.89 -7.51
CA HIS A 54 -6.76 -3.99 -8.60
C HIS A 54 -6.09 -4.42 -9.91
N ALA A 55 -6.87 -4.94 -10.85
CA ALA A 55 -6.42 -5.20 -12.21
C ALA A 55 -6.89 -4.07 -13.13
N LEU A 56 -6.01 -3.60 -14.00
CA LEU A 56 -6.28 -2.56 -14.99
C LEU A 56 -5.55 -2.92 -16.30
N PRO A 57 -6.24 -3.10 -17.43
CA PRO A 57 -5.58 -3.42 -18.69
C PRO A 57 -4.47 -2.43 -19.07
N ASP A 58 -3.53 -2.90 -19.89
CA ASP A 58 -2.47 -2.09 -20.50
C ASP A 58 -1.49 -1.40 -19.52
N THR A 59 -1.30 -2.00 -18.34
CA THR A 59 -0.20 -1.69 -17.41
C THR A 59 0.46 -2.98 -16.90
N ASP A 60 1.74 -2.87 -16.59
CA ASP A 60 2.55 -3.92 -15.97
C ASP A 60 2.41 -3.96 -14.44
N HIS A 61 1.89 -2.90 -13.81
CA HIS A 61 1.57 -2.85 -12.39
C HIS A 61 0.07 -3.03 -12.14
N ARG A 62 -0.28 -3.59 -10.98
CA ARG A 62 -1.63 -3.59 -10.42
C ARG A 62 -1.84 -2.31 -9.62
N PRO A 63 -2.81 -1.44 -9.98
CA PRO A 63 -3.10 -0.27 -9.18
C PRO A 63 -3.43 -0.62 -7.74
N ILE A 64 -2.90 0.17 -6.81
CA ILE A 64 -3.24 0.06 -5.39
C ILE A 64 -4.14 1.23 -4.97
N PHE A 65 -5.08 0.93 -4.09
CA PHE A 65 -6.02 1.88 -3.51
C PHE A 65 -5.92 1.80 -1.99
N ALA A 66 -6.03 2.94 -1.30
CA ALA A 66 -6.14 3.00 0.15
C ALA A 66 -7.17 4.05 0.57
N GLU A 67 -7.95 3.74 1.59
CA GLU A 67 -8.82 4.70 2.26
C GLU A 67 -8.17 5.12 3.58
N LEU A 68 -7.91 6.42 3.74
CA LEU A 68 -7.25 6.98 4.91
C LEU A 68 -8.17 7.97 5.64
N GLY A 69 -8.25 7.84 6.96
CA GLY A 69 -8.83 8.83 7.84
C GLY A 69 -7.78 9.84 8.30
N LEU A 70 -8.03 11.13 8.08
CA LEU A 70 -7.13 12.19 8.52
C LEU A 70 -7.23 12.41 10.03
N PRO A 71 -6.13 12.78 10.71
CA PRO A 71 -6.19 13.21 12.09
C PRO A 71 -7.13 14.41 12.21
N ARG A 72 -7.95 14.45 13.25
CA ARG A 72 -8.61 15.71 13.62
C ARG A 72 -7.54 16.65 14.13
N PHE A 73 -7.45 17.84 13.55
CA PHE A 73 -6.71 18.91 14.18
C PHE A 73 -7.39 19.24 15.52
N ALA A 74 -6.70 18.95 16.62
CA ALA A 74 -7.01 19.62 17.88
C ALA A 74 -6.46 21.05 17.73
N GLY A 75 -7.31 21.97 17.27
CA GLY A 75 -6.95 23.38 17.23
C GLY A 75 -6.63 23.88 18.63
N HIS A 76 -5.50 24.59 18.76
CA HIS A 76 -5.30 25.56 19.82
C HIS A 76 -5.91 26.90 19.39
#